data_AF-A0A859QPK1-F1
#
_entry.id   AF-A0A859QPK1-F1
#
_cell.length_a   1.000
_cell.length_b   1.000
_cell.length_c   1.000
_cell.angle_alpha   90.00
_cell.angle_beta   90.00
_cell.angle_gamma   90.00
#
_symmetry.space_group_name_H-M   'P 1'
#
loop_
_entity.id
_entity.type
_entity.pdbx_description
1 polymer ?
#
loop_
_entity_poly.entity_id
_entity_poly.type
_entity_poly.pdbx_seq_one_letter_code
_entity_poly.pdbx_strand_id
1 'polypeptide(L)'
;MGHELNDAIIKTALMEIDDDLRGTLLTNRPLATSAVAIHLSLHLARFYRFRHPSGKVSLDHLVQEIIDGIWEVPATAIAKFAGADAALRASATDVMVGEVYKALWAAFDVETVRDPHGGG
;
A
#
# COMPACT_ATOMS: atom_id res chain seq x y z
N MET A 1 -11.83 -20.22 1.80
CA MET A 1 -11.01 -19.83 2.97
C MET A 1 -9.86 -19.01 2.44
N GLY A 2 -9.77 -17.74 2.83
CA GLY A 2 -8.74 -16.82 2.36
C GLY A 2 -9.25 -15.38 2.28
N HIS A 3 -9.61 -14.79 3.42
CA HIS A 3 -9.90 -13.37 3.50
C HIS A 3 -9.45 -12.86 4.86
N GLU A 4 -8.26 -12.28 4.90
CA GLU A 4 -7.91 -11.21 5.84
C GLU A 4 -6.58 -10.58 5.38
N LEU A 5 -6.66 -9.81 4.28
CA LEU A 5 -5.71 -8.72 4.09
C LEU A 5 -5.88 -7.79 5.30
N ASN A 6 -4.79 -7.51 6.01
CA ASN A 6 -4.81 -6.68 7.20
C ASN A 6 -4.34 -5.27 6.82
N ASP A 7 -5.22 -4.29 7.00
CA ASP A 7 -4.98 -2.89 6.72
C ASP A 7 -3.83 -2.31 7.56
N ALA A 8 -3.61 -2.84 8.78
CA ALA A 8 -2.51 -2.47 9.65
C ALA A 8 -1.13 -2.79 9.05
N ILE A 9 -1.00 -3.83 8.20
CA ILE A 9 0.28 -4.12 7.53
C ILE A 9 0.55 -3.10 6.43
N ILE A 10 -0.47 -2.74 5.65
CA ILE A 10 -0.36 -1.68 4.64
C ILE A 10 -0.01 -0.36 5.34
N LYS A 11 -0.67 -0.06 6.46
CA LYS A 11 -0.41 1.13 7.27
C LYS A 11 1.03 1.17 7.81
N THR A 12 1.52 0.04 8.32
CA THR A 12 2.90 -0.08 8.81
C THR A 12 3.89 0.22 7.70
N ALA A 13 3.72 -0.40 6.53
CA ALA A 13 4.55 -0.14 5.37
C ALA A 13 4.51 1.32 4.91
N LEU A 14 3.34 1.97 4.92
CA LEU A 14 3.22 3.40 4.59
C LEU A 14 3.90 4.31 5.61
N MET A 15 3.89 3.94 6.89
CA MET A 15 4.57 4.69 7.95
C MET A 15 6.10 4.58 7.88
N GLU A 16 6.64 3.53 7.28
CA GLU A 16 8.08 3.34 7.05
C GLU A 16 8.64 4.24 5.93
N ILE A 17 7.77 4.88 5.12
CA ILE A 17 8.20 5.75 4.03
C ILE A 17 8.82 7.03 4.61
N ASP A 18 10.02 7.33 4.12
CA ASP A 18 10.80 8.49 4.53
C ASP A 18 10.13 9.83 4.13
N ASP A 19 10.44 10.89 4.86
CA ASP A 19 9.85 12.22 4.62
C ASP A 19 10.18 12.77 3.22
N ASP A 20 11.35 12.46 2.66
CA ASP A 20 11.79 12.97 1.35
C ASP A 20 10.99 12.33 0.20
N LEU A 21 10.78 11.01 0.26
CA LEU A 21 9.96 10.28 -0.70
C LEU A 21 8.50 10.71 -0.62
N ARG A 22 7.99 10.99 0.59
CA ARG A 22 6.65 11.59 0.75
C ARG A 22 6.56 12.98 0.13
N GLY A 23 7.55 13.84 0.36
CA GLY A 23 7.64 15.14 -0.29
C GLY A 23 7.66 15.04 -1.82
N THR A 24 8.31 13.99 -2.34
CA THR A 24 8.40 13.73 -3.78
C THR A 24 7.04 13.36 -4.39
N LEU A 25 6.05 12.88 -3.64
CA LEU A 25 4.69 12.67 -4.16
C LEU A 25 4.02 13.98 -4.63
N LEU A 26 4.46 15.13 -4.13
CA LEU A 26 3.95 16.44 -4.55
C LEU A 26 4.68 17.01 -5.77
N THR A 27 5.97 16.70 -5.92
CA THR A 27 6.82 17.29 -6.97
C THR A 27 7.00 16.37 -8.18
N ASN A 28 6.98 15.05 -7.97
CA ASN A 28 7.10 14.03 -9.00
C ASN A 28 6.28 12.78 -8.63
N ARG A 29 4.95 12.93 -8.70
CA ARG A 29 3.99 11.88 -8.37
C ARG A 29 4.24 10.55 -9.09
N PRO A 30 4.48 10.48 -10.43
CA PRO A 30 4.67 9.19 -11.10
C PRO A 30 5.85 8.39 -10.55
N LEU A 31 7.00 9.04 -10.33
CA LEU A 31 8.19 8.39 -9.80
C LEU A 31 7.98 7.94 -8.35
N ALA A 32 7.48 8.84 -7.50
CA ALA A 32 7.26 8.55 -6.09
C ALA A 32 6.21 7.46 -5.88
N THR A 33 5.10 7.49 -6.63
CA THR A 33 4.06 6.45 -6.57
C THR A 33 4.63 5.08 -6.91
N SER A 34 5.50 4.98 -7.92
CA SER A 34 6.15 3.71 -8.28
C SER A 34 7.05 3.19 -7.16
N ALA A 35 7.85 4.06 -6.55
CA ALA A 35 8.72 3.68 -5.43
C ALA A 35 7.92 3.25 -4.19
N VAL A 36 6.85 3.97 -3.86
CA VAL A 36 5.93 3.62 -2.77
C VAL A 36 5.26 2.28 -3.04
N ALA A 37 4.79 2.04 -4.27
CA ALA A 37 4.16 0.77 -4.63
C ALA A 37 5.13 -0.42 -4.56
N ILE A 38 6.37 -0.24 -5.00
CA ILE A 38 7.42 -1.27 -4.86
C ILE A 38 7.66 -1.57 -3.38
N HIS A 39 7.85 -0.54 -2.55
CA HIS A 39 8.04 -0.70 -1.10
C HIS A 39 6.88 -1.49 -0.47
N LEU A 40 5.64 -1.09 -0.74
CA LEU A 40 4.44 -1.77 -0.26
C LEU A 40 4.40 -3.24 -0.73
N SER A 41 4.66 -3.50 -2.00
CA SER A 41 4.62 -4.85 -2.56
C SER A 41 5.64 -5.79 -1.90
N LEU A 42 6.86 -5.31 -1.68
CA LEU A 42 7.92 -6.05 -1.01
C LEU A 42 7.59 -6.29 0.47
N HIS A 43 7.02 -5.28 1.14
CA HIS A 43 6.59 -5.42 2.53
C HIS A 43 5.46 -6.46 2.66
N LEU A 44 4.43 -6.38 1.82
CA LEU A 44 3.29 -7.29 1.83
C LEU A 44 3.68 -8.73 1.46
N ALA A 45 4.63 -8.93 0.54
CA ALA A 45 5.12 -10.24 0.15
C ALA A 45 5.75 -11.05 1.31
N ARG A 46 6.07 -10.40 2.44
CA ARG A 46 6.57 -11.07 3.66
C ARG A 46 5.46 -11.77 4.45
N PHE A 47 4.21 -11.35 4.27
CA PHE A 47 3.05 -11.79 5.04
C PHE A 47 2.01 -12.49 4.16
N TYR A 48 1.94 -12.12 2.90
CA TYR A 48 0.89 -12.54 1.99
C TYR A 48 1.41 -13.14 0.69
N ARG A 49 0.66 -14.12 0.20
CA ARG A 49 0.73 -14.57 -1.19
C ARG A 49 -0.55 -14.18 -1.89
N PHE A 50 -0.42 -13.33 -2.91
CA PHE A 50 -1.52 -12.89 -3.76
C PHE A 50 -1.76 -13.88 -4.89
N ARG A 51 -3.03 -14.18 -5.16
CA ARG A 51 -3.48 -15.06 -6.23
C ARG A 51 -4.56 -14.35 -7.03
N HIS A 52 -4.55 -14.55 -8.35
CA HIS A 52 -5.61 -14.09 -9.21
C HIS A 52 -6.44 -15.32 -9.63
N PRO A 53 -7.75 -15.20 -9.87
CA PRO A 53 -8.56 -16.33 -10.33
C PRO A 53 -8.01 -17.01 -11.58
N SER A 54 -7.31 -16.27 -12.46
CA SER A 54 -6.65 -16.80 -13.66
C SER A 54 -5.27 -17.45 -13.43
N GLY A 55 -4.71 -17.40 -12.22
CA GLY A 55 -3.45 -18.08 -11.90
C GLY A 55 -2.51 -17.31 -10.97
N LYS A 56 -1.20 -17.52 -11.17
CA LYS A 56 -0.15 -16.86 -10.38
C LYS A 56 -0.06 -15.38 -10.73
N VAL A 57 0.00 -14.54 -9.70
CA VAL A 57 0.21 -13.09 -9.81
C VAL A 57 1.71 -12.81 -9.92
N SER A 58 2.12 -12.01 -10.90
CA SER A 58 3.48 -11.48 -10.98
C SER A 58 3.64 -10.30 -10.02
N LEU A 59 4.88 -10.03 -9.60
CA LEU A 59 5.18 -8.84 -8.79
C LEU A 59 4.77 -7.56 -9.53
N ASP A 60 4.97 -7.49 -10.84
CA ASP A 60 4.60 -6.34 -11.66
C ASP A 60 3.10 -6.06 -11.61
N HIS A 61 2.26 -7.10 -11.64
CA HIS A 61 0.81 -6.95 -11.54
C HIS A 61 0.41 -6.44 -10.15
N LEU A 62 1.02 -6.99 -9.08
CA LEU A 62 0.78 -6.49 -7.73
C LEU A 62 1.19 -5.03 -7.57
N VAL A 63 2.36 -4.65 -8.10
CA VAL A 63 2.84 -3.26 -8.06
C VAL A 63 1.88 -2.35 -8.82
N GLN A 64 1.39 -2.76 -9.99
CA GLN A 64 0.46 -1.95 -10.78
C GLN A 64 -0.86 -1.69 -10.03
N GLU A 65 -1.46 -2.69 -9.39
CA GLU A 65 -2.68 -2.50 -8.61
C GLU A 65 -2.47 -1.55 -7.42
N ILE A 66 -1.30 -1.60 -6.79
CA ILE A 66 -0.94 -0.65 -5.72
C ILE A 66 -0.75 0.77 -6.29
N ILE A 67 -0.11 0.90 -7.45
CA ILE A 67 0.03 2.20 -8.15
C ILE A 67 -1.36 2.78 -8.41
N ASP A 68 -2.28 1.99 -8.97
CA ASP A 68 -3.63 2.43 -9.31
C ASP A 68 -4.40 2.86 -8.05
N GLY A 69 -4.32 2.09 -6.97
CA GLY A 69 -4.87 2.49 -5.67
C GLY A 69 -4.32 3.81 -5.14
N ILE A 70 -3.01 4.07 -5.28
CA ILE A 70 -2.40 5.36 -4.88
C ILE A 70 -2.84 6.51 -5.79
N TRP A 71 -3.12 6.24 -7.07
CA TRP A 71 -3.61 7.25 -8.01
C TRP A 71 -5.02 7.72 -7.68
N GLU A 72 -5.87 6.82 -7.17
CA GLU A 72 -7.22 7.15 -6.70
C GLU A 72 -7.24 7.96 -5.39
N VAL A 73 -6.12 8.05 -4.67
CA VAL A 73 -6.03 8.88 -3.47
C VAL A 73 -6.23 10.36 -3.83
N PRO A 74 -7.16 11.06 -3.14
CA PRO A 74 -7.39 12.48 -3.38
C PRO A 74 -6.12 13.32 -3.19
N ALA A 75 -5.90 14.29 -4.08
CA ALA A 75 -4.72 15.17 -4.01
C ALA A 75 -4.59 15.89 -2.65
N THR A 76 -5.71 16.21 -2.00
CA THR A 76 -5.72 16.80 -0.65
C THR A 76 -5.22 15.85 0.44
N ALA A 77 -5.42 14.54 0.29
CA ALA A 77 -4.85 13.53 1.18
C ALA A 77 -3.35 13.35 0.90
N ILE A 78 -2.92 13.32 -0.37
CA ILE A 78 -1.50 13.28 -0.72
C ILE A 78 -0.74 14.48 -0.12
N ALA A 79 -1.31 15.69 -0.21
CA ALA A 79 -0.73 16.88 0.41
C ALA A 79 -0.59 16.79 1.93
N LYS A 80 -1.59 16.22 2.61
CA LYS A 80 -1.55 15.99 4.06
C LYS A 80 -0.54 14.90 4.44
N PHE A 81 -0.44 13.84 3.64
CA PHE A 81 0.52 12.76 3.84
C PHE A 81 1.97 13.24 3.73
N ALA A 82 2.25 14.11 2.76
CA ALA A 82 3.54 14.75 2.57
C ALA A 82 3.83 15.89 3.57
N GLY A 83 2.82 16.31 4.34
CA GLY A 83 2.94 17.40 5.31
C GLY A 83 3.67 17.01 6.60
N ALA A 84 4.10 18.03 7.35
CA ALA A 84 4.82 17.86 8.63
C ALA A 84 3.89 17.61 9.84
N ASP A 85 2.59 17.93 9.73
CA ASP A 85 1.64 17.74 10.83
C ASP A 85 1.30 16.26 11.02
N ALA A 86 1.64 15.72 12.20
CA ALA A 86 1.51 14.29 12.50
C ALA A 86 0.05 13.80 12.48
N ALA A 87 -0.92 14.61 12.92
CA ALA A 87 -2.32 14.22 12.97
C ALA A 87 -2.93 14.21 11.56
N LEU A 88 -2.63 15.23 10.75
CA LEU A 88 -3.04 15.29 9.35
C LEU A 88 -2.41 14.16 8.54
N ARG A 89 -1.14 13.87 8.80
CA ARG A 89 -0.41 12.76 8.19
C ARG A 89 -1.04 11.42 8.53
N ALA A 90 -1.33 11.14 9.81
CA ALA A 90 -1.97 9.90 10.22
C ALA A 90 -3.33 9.70 9.54
N SER A 91 -4.16 10.74 9.51
CA SER A 91 -5.46 10.70 8.81
C SER A 91 -5.30 10.47 7.30
N ALA A 92 -4.29 11.08 6.67
CA ALA A 92 -4.01 10.88 5.25
C ALA A 92 -3.49 9.46 4.96
N THR A 93 -2.65 8.90 5.84
CA THR A 93 -2.23 7.50 5.76
C THR A 93 -3.43 6.57 5.76
N ASP A 94 -4.42 6.80 6.64
CA ASP A 94 -5.62 5.95 6.67
C ASP A 94 -6.42 6.00 5.36
N VAL A 95 -6.48 7.16 4.69
CA VAL A 95 -7.09 7.27 3.36
C VAL A 95 -6.29 6.47 2.33
N MET A 96 -4.96 6.56 2.33
CA MET A 96 -4.10 5.80 1.43
C MET A 96 -4.22 4.29 1.65
N VAL A 97 -4.27 3.86 2.91
CA VAL A 97 -4.52 2.46 3.27
C VAL A 97 -5.84 2.00 2.68
N GLY A 98 -6.91 2.79 2.82
CA GLY A 98 -8.22 2.46 2.28
C GLY A 98 -8.23 2.25 0.77
N GLU A 99 -7.60 3.13 0.00
CA GLU A 99 -7.58 3.00 -1.46
C GLU A 99 -6.69 1.85 -1.94
N VAL A 100 -5.51 1.67 -1.35
CA VAL A 100 -4.64 0.52 -1.66
C VAL A 100 -5.31 -0.79 -1.27
N TYR A 101 -5.96 -0.85 -0.11
CA TYR A 101 -6.69 -2.03 0.33
C TYR A 101 -7.79 -2.40 -0.64
N LYS A 102 -8.62 -1.44 -1.07
CA LYS A 102 -9.70 -1.67 -2.03
C LYS A 102 -9.18 -2.21 -3.36
N ALA A 103 -8.09 -1.62 -3.89
CA ALA A 103 -7.47 -2.08 -5.13
C ALA A 103 -7.00 -3.53 -5.02
N LEU A 104 -6.24 -3.86 -3.96
CA LEU A 104 -5.75 -5.22 -3.73
C LEU A 104 -6.87 -6.23 -3.50
N TRP A 105 -7.90 -5.84 -2.75
CA TRP A 105 -9.07 -6.68 -2.46
C TRP A 105 -9.90 -6.96 -3.71
N ALA A 106 -10.03 -5.97 -4.61
CA ALA A 106 -10.75 -6.14 -5.85
C ALA A 106 -9.98 -7.03 -6.85
N ALA A 107 -8.65 -6.96 -6.84
CA ALA A 107 -7.81 -7.66 -7.81
C ALA A 107 -7.44 -9.09 -7.39
N PHE A 108 -7.32 -9.39 -6.10
CA PHE A 108 -6.66 -10.62 -5.64
C PHE A 108 -7.38 -11.38 -4.54
N ASP A 109 -7.26 -12.71 -4.60
CA ASP A 109 -7.38 -13.58 -3.44
C ASP A 109 -6.07 -13.54 -2.64
N VAL A 110 -6.18 -13.57 -1.30
CA VAL A 110 -5.03 -13.43 -0.41
C VAL A 110 -4.88 -14.66 0.49
N GLU A 111 -3.69 -15.23 0.51
CA GLU A 111 -3.26 -16.30 1.42
C GLU A 111 -2.23 -15.75 2.40
N THR A 112 -2.49 -15.87 3.71
CA THR A 112 -1.54 -15.50 4.76
C THR A 112 -0.44 -16.55 4.85
N VAL A 113 0.82 -16.17 4.60
CA VAL A 113 1.98 -17.07 4.63
C VAL A 113 2.84 -16.94 5.89
N ARG A 114 2.69 -15.84 6.61
CA ARG A 114 3.32 -15.62 7.91
C ARG A 114 2.32 -14.92 8.80
N ASP A 115 2.24 -15.31 10.07
CA ASP A 115 1.35 -14.67 11.02
C ASP A 115 1.63 -13.15 11.08
N PRO A 116 0.66 -12.32 10.65
CA PRO A 116 0.81 -10.87 10.66
C PRO A 116 0.76 -10.28 12.07
N HIS A 117 0.38 -11.08 13.08
CA HIS A 117 0.26 -10.68 14.49
C HIS A 117 1.44 -11.12 15.36
N GLY A 118 2.43 -11.84 14.79
CA GLY A 118 3.64 -12.25 15.51
C GLY A 118 3.45 -13.47 16.40
N GLY A 119 3.13 -14.62 15.81
CA GLY A 119 3.30 -15.93 16.44
C GLY A 119 4.67 -16.52 16.11
N GLY A 120 5.52 -16.68 17.13
CA GLY A 120 6.65 -17.61 17.13
C GLY A 120 6.22 -18.97 17.68
#